data_AF-A0A2H0BIE6-F1
#
_entry.id   AF-A0A2H0BIE6-F1
#
_cell.length_a   1.000
_cell.length_b   1.000
_cell.length_c   1.000
_cell.angle_alpha   90.00
_cell.angle_beta   90.00
_cell.angle_gamma   90.00
#
_symmetry.space_group_name_H-M   'P 1'
#
loop_
_entity.id
_entity.type
_entity.pdbx_description
1 polymer ?
#
loop_
_entity_poly.entity_id
_entity_poly.type
_entity_poly.pdbx_seq_one_letter_code
_entity_poly.pdbx_strand_id
1 'polypeptide(L)'
;MARKSSLDFTALVNEYIRQDGWKAKANSNSNYSLSGLISHTSASVLGKYALYNLYSDEARLAHDRGFIHIHDLAHSLVGYCAGWSLQKLLMDGFGGVPGQVETKPAHHFSTAVQHVVYYINVMYQEWAGAQAFSSFDTLLAPFVHFDHLTYRQVYQEIQKLVHSLNLPSRWGFEMPFSNLTFDWVISPDLAEQNIVLGGKPRKEKYKEFQKEADMINRAFLEIVFKGDKNGRPFTFPIPTYNITKEFFKTNGENQELLFKVTAKYGLPYFQNYLGSNLDPGSIRAMCCRLNMNTNELIRQPGNLWAKGDSTGSVGVVTINLNRLAYLTKKAHLGGAEVVASSPSEVSKAEKEFFKLLSKYLKIAKDSLEIKRKVVEKNMADGLMPYSKHYLGTV
;
A
#
# COMPACT_ATOMS: atom_id res chain seq x y z
N MET A 1 4.21 -35.72 2.09
CA MET A 1 5.65 -35.44 2.24
C MET A 1 5.94 -34.09 1.62
N ALA A 2 6.60 -33.17 2.33
CA ALA A 2 7.06 -31.91 1.75
C ALA A 2 8.00 -32.18 0.57
N ARG A 3 7.84 -31.44 -0.53
CA ARG A 3 8.66 -31.63 -1.74
C ARG A 3 10.07 -31.11 -1.47
N LYS A 4 11.09 -31.92 -1.77
CA LYS A 4 12.49 -31.52 -1.61
C LYS A 4 12.88 -30.57 -2.75
N SER A 5 13.31 -29.36 -2.39
CA SER A 5 14.00 -28.40 -3.28
C SER A 5 15.39 -28.14 -2.69
N SER A 6 16.41 -28.07 -3.53
CA SER A 6 17.76 -27.67 -3.11
C SER A 6 17.98 -26.17 -3.34
N LEU A 7 18.75 -25.57 -2.44
CA LEU A 7 19.22 -24.19 -2.56
C LEU A 7 20.70 -24.16 -2.16
N ASP A 8 21.53 -23.62 -3.04
CA ASP A 8 22.96 -23.44 -2.77
C ASP A 8 23.16 -22.12 -2.02
N PHE A 9 23.47 -22.23 -0.72
CA PHE A 9 23.69 -21.07 0.14
C PHE A 9 24.96 -20.30 -0.25
N THR A 10 25.99 -20.99 -0.76
CA THR A 10 27.25 -20.36 -1.15
C THR A 10 27.04 -19.51 -2.39
N ALA A 11 26.36 -20.05 -3.40
CA ALA A 11 26.01 -19.30 -4.60
C ALA A 11 25.12 -18.09 -4.27
N LEU A 12 24.10 -18.26 -3.42
CA LEU A 12 23.16 -17.19 -3.07
C LEU A 12 23.85 -16.02 -2.36
N VAL A 13 24.73 -16.31 -1.40
CA VAL A 13 25.47 -15.27 -0.68
C VAL A 13 26.49 -14.59 -1.60
N ASN A 14 27.22 -15.37 -2.41
CA ASN A 14 28.21 -14.82 -3.34
C ASN A 14 27.57 -13.95 -4.43
N GLU A 15 26.41 -14.32 -4.98
CA GLU A 15 25.68 -13.53 -5.98
C GLU A 15 25.38 -12.13 -5.47
N TYR A 16 24.93 -12.02 -4.22
CA TYR A 16 24.66 -10.72 -3.61
C TYR A 16 25.93 -9.93 -3.30
N ILE A 17 26.93 -10.57 -2.67
CA ILE A 17 28.21 -9.90 -2.30
C ILE A 17 28.92 -9.36 -3.54
N ARG A 18 28.92 -10.12 -4.64
CA ARG A 18 29.55 -9.71 -5.90
C ARG A 18 28.67 -8.79 -6.75
N GLN A 19 27.38 -8.65 -6.42
CA GLN A 19 26.38 -7.95 -7.21
C GLN A 19 26.19 -8.52 -8.63
N ASP A 20 26.45 -9.81 -8.80
CA ASP A 20 26.50 -10.53 -10.09
C ASP A 20 25.11 -10.95 -10.62
N GLY A 21 24.03 -10.56 -9.93
CA GLY A 21 22.68 -11.04 -10.20
C GLY A 21 21.63 -9.95 -10.37
N TRP A 22 20.65 -10.17 -11.26
CA TRP A 22 19.52 -9.25 -11.43
C TRP A 22 18.65 -9.16 -10.18
N LYS A 23 18.59 -10.23 -9.37
CA LYS A 23 17.81 -10.26 -8.12
C LYS A 23 18.36 -9.32 -7.06
N ALA A 24 19.68 -9.11 -7.02
CA ALA A 24 20.30 -8.12 -6.14
C ALA A 24 19.94 -6.67 -6.54
N LYS A 25 19.44 -6.47 -7.77
CA LYS A 25 19.04 -5.17 -8.34
C LYS A 25 17.53 -5.05 -8.56
N ALA A 26 16.73 -6.02 -8.12
CA ALA A 26 15.30 -6.10 -8.43
C ALA A 26 14.45 -5.12 -7.60
N ASN A 27 14.94 -4.66 -6.44
CA ASN A 27 14.24 -3.68 -5.61
C ASN A 27 14.92 -2.31 -5.65
N SER A 28 14.26 -1.34 -6.29
CA SER A 28 14.71 0.06 -6.39
C SER A 28 14.73 0.81 -5.06
N ASN A 29 14.06 0.29 -4.03
CA ASN A 29 13.98 0.89 -2.70
C ASN A 29 15.09 0.39 -1.76
N SER A 30 16.03 -0.42 -2.26
CA SER A 30 17.08 -1.05 -1.47
C SER A 30 18.48 -0.73 -2.01
N ASN A 31 19.47 -0.70 -1.11
CA ASN A 31 20.89 -0.56 -1.46
C ASN A 31 21.69 -1.76 -0.96
N TYR A 32 22.87 -1.97 -1.56
CA TYR A 32 23.84 -2.97 -1.10
C TYR A 32 24.19 -2.76 0.38
N SER A 33 23.86 -3.74 1.22
CA SER A 33 24.06 -3.67 2.66
C SER A 33 23.97 -5.06 3.29
N LEU A 34 24.42 -5.21 4.54
CA LEU A 34 24.22 -6.45 5.31
C LEU A 34 22.73 -6.80 5.44
N SER A 35 21.90 -5.81 5.74
CA SER A 35 20.44 -5.96 5.82
C SER A 35 19.83 -6.41 4.49
N GLY A 36 20.31 -5.87 3.37
CA GLY A 36 19.90 -6.31 2.04
C GLY A 36 20.34 -7.75 1.72
N LEU A 37 21.49 -8.21 2.21
CA LEU A 37 21.92 -9.61 2.11
C LEU A 37 20.99 -10.54 2.90
N ILE A 38 20.64 -10.17 4.13
CA ILE A 38 19.70 -10.92 4.98
C ILE A 38 18.33 -11.00 4.30
N SER A 39 17.86 -9.89 3.73
CA SER A 39 16.62 -9.84 2.97
C SER A 39 16.68 -10.75 1.74
N HIS A 40 17.74 -10.63 0.92
CA HIS A 40 17.90 -11.41 -0.31
C HIS A 40 17.91 -12.91 -0.05
N THR A 41 18.61 -13.34 1.01
CA THR A 41 18.67 -14.74 1.41
C THR A 41 17.32 -15.24 1.92
N SER A 42 16.70 -14.50 2.83
CA SER A 42 15.37 -14.83 3.39
C SER A 42 14.30 -14.88 2.31
N ALA A 43 14.26 -13.89 1.41
CA ALA A 43 13.31 -13.80 0.31
C ALA A 43 13.44 -14.98 -0.66
N SER A 44 14.68 -15.43 -0.94
CA SER A 44 14.93 -16.58 -1.81
C SER A 44 14.45 -17.90 -1.19
N VAL A 45 14.67 -18.07 0.12
CA VAL A 45 14.19 -19.24 0.87
C VAL A 45 12.66 -19.24 0.95
N LEU A 46 12.06 -18.15 1.42
CA LEU A 46 10.61 -18.03 1.58
C LEU A 46 9.88 -18.11 0.24
N GLY A 47 10.44 -17.53 -0.82
CA GLY A 47 9.85 -17.63 -2.16
C GLY A 47 9.84 -19.05 -2.71
N LYS A 48 10.91 -19.83 -2.50
CA LYS A 48 10.91 -21.26 -2.84
C LYS A 48 9.95 -22.05 -1.95
N TYR A 49 9.93 -21.77 -0.64
CA TYR A 49 8.98 -22.40 0.26
C TYR A 49 7.53 -22.22 -0.23
N ALA A 50 7.17 -20.99 -0.60
CA ALA A 50 5.86 -20.65 -1.13
C ALA A 50 5.48 -21.49 -2.36
N LEU A 51 6.34 -21.47 -3.37
CA LEU A 51 6.12 -22.18 -4.65
C LEU A 51 5.99 -23.69 -4.49
N TYR A 52 6.75 -24.29 -3.57
CA TYR A 52 6.80 -25.75 -3.41
C TYR A 52 5.84 -26.32 -2.37
N ASN A 53 5.38 -25.50 -1.42
CA ASN A 53 4.59 -25.98 -0.27
C ASN A 53 3.22 -25.33 -0.14
N LEU A 54 3.02 -24.11 -0.66
CA LEU A 54 1.72 -23.44 -0.58
C LEU A 54 0.91 -23.64 -1.87
N TYR A 55 1.54 -23.44 -3.02
CA TYR A 55 0.84 -23.45 -4.31
C TYR A 55 0.81 -24.83 -4.99
N SER A 56 -0.16 -25.02 -5.89
CA SER A 56 -0.24 -26.22 -6.71
C SER A 56 0.91 -26.32 -7.71
N ASP A 57 1.20 -27.52 -8.22
CA ASP A 57 2.20 -27.68 -9.30
C ASP A 57 1.85 -26.87 -10.54
N GLU A 58 0.56 -26.75 -10.86
CA GLU A 58 0.11 -25.96 -12.00
C GLU A 58 0.45 -24.48 -11.82
N ALA A 59 0.18 -23.92 -10.63
CA ALA A 59 0.51 -22.54 -10.32
C ALA A 59 2.02 -22.31 -10.32
N ARG A 60 2.79 -23.19 -9.69
CA ARG A 60 4.26 -23.11 -9.69
C ARG A 60 4.83 -23.18 -11.10
N LEU A 61 4.43 -24.16 -11.90
CA LEU A 61 4.91 -24.30 -13.28
C LEU A 61 4.47 -23.15 -14.17
N ALA A 62 3.27 -22.60 -13.96
CA ALA A 62 2.81 -21.41 -14.67
C ALA A 62 3.65 -20.17 -14.30
N HIS A 63 4.04 -20.03 -13.03
CA HIS A 63 4.96 -19.00 -12.57
C HIS A 63 6.36 -19.18 -13.16
N ASP A 64 6.97 -20.35 -12.97
CA ASP A 64 8.33 -20.68 -13.42
C ASP A 64 8.49 -20.51 -14.94
N ARG A 65 7.43 -20.78 -15.72
CA ARG A 65 7.41 -20.65 -17.18
C ARG A 65 6.95 -19.27 -17.67
N GLY A 66 6.66 -18.34 -16.76
CA GLY A 66 6.28 -16.96 -17.08
C GLY A 66 4.91 -16.78 -17.74
N PHE A 67 3.98 -17.72 -17.54
CA PHE A 67 2.57 -17.57 -17.95
C PHE A 67 1.79 -16.69 -16.99
N ILE A 68 2.10 -16.82 -15.70
CA ILE A 68 1.62 -15.94 -14.64
C ILE A 68 2.82 -15.43 -13.82
N HIS A 69 2.62 -14.36 -13.08
CA HIS A 69 3.55 -13.89 -12.07
C HIS A 69 2.80 -13.78 -10.75
N ILE A 70 3.24 -14.57 -9.76
CA ILE A 70 2.70 -14.53 -8.40
C ILE A 70 3.60 -13.53 -7.68
N HIS A 71 3.03 -12.39 -7.30
CA HIS A 71 3.80 -11.31 -6.69
C HIS A 71 4.18 -11.66 -5.24
N ASP A 72 5.26 -11.04 -4.76
CA ASP A 72 5.67 -11.04 -3.36
C ASP A 72 5.81 -12.45 -2.74
N LEU A 73 6.37 -13.40 -3.49
CA LEU A 73 6.55 -14.78 -3.01
C LEU A 73 7.30 -14.87 -1.67
N ALA A 74 8.24 -13.94 -1.42
CA ALA A 74 8.95 -13.79 -0.15
C ALA A 74 8.02 -13.47 1.04
N HIS A 75 6.89 -12.84 0.78
CA HIS A 75 5.86 -12.45 1.74
C HIS A 75 4.55 -13.23 1.51
N SER A 76 4.63 -14.43 0.93
CA SER A 76 3.46 -15.28 0.63
C SER A 76 2.65 -15.70 1.86
N LEU A 77 3.25 -15.61 3.05
CA LEU A 77 2.64 -15.93 4.34
C LEU A 77 1.79 -14.78 4.91
N VAL A 78 1.89 -13.58 4.33
CA VAL A 78 1.19 -12.39 4.81
C VAL A 78 0.40 -11.71 3.69
N GLY A 79 -0.44 -10.75 4.05
CA GLY A 79 -1.21 -9.97 3.09
C GLY A 79 -0.33 -9.08 2.21
N TYR A 80 -0.89 -8.55 1.11
CA TYR A 80 -0.16 -7.67 0.22
C TYR A 80 -0.14 -6.23 0.74
N CYS A 81 -1.25 -5.51 0.66
CA CYS A 81 -1.34 -4.13 1.12
C CYS A 81 -2.61 -3.88 1.93
N ALA A 82 -2.58 -2.86 2.78
CA ALA A 82 -3.71 -2.49 3.63
C ALA A 82 -3.76 -0.98 3.85
N GLY A 83 -4.96 -0.44 3.84
CA GLY A 83 -5.28 0.86 4.40
C GLY A 83 -5.90 0.69 5.77
N TRP A 84 -5.54 1.56 6.70
CA TRP A 84 -5.81 1.40 8.13
C TRP A 84 -6.67 2.56 8.64
N SER A 85 -7.44 2.30 9.71
CA SER A 85 -8.21 3.36 10.34
C SER A 85 -7.32 4.19 11.27
N LEU A 86 -7.02 5.43 10.87
CA LEU A 86 -6.31 6.36 11.73
C LEU A 86 -7.16 6.73 12.96
N GLN A 87 -8.49 6.82 12.82
CA GLN A 87 -9.39 7.01 13.97
C GLN A 87 -9.21 5.91 15.02
N LYS A 88 -9.14 4.64 14.59
CA LYS A 88 -8.88 3.51 15.51
C LYS A 88 -7.55 3.67 16.25
N LEU A 89 -6.47 4.04 15.55
CA LEU A 89 -5.19 4.33 16.20
C LEU A 89 -5.27 5.49 17.21
N LEU A 90 -6.01 6.54 16.89
CA LEU A 90 -6.22 7.68 17.79
C LEU A 90 -7.12 7.36 18.99
N MET A 91 -8.00 6.36 18.86
CA MET A 91 -8.86 5.87 19.94
C MET A 91 -8.14 4.89 20.87
N ASP A 92 -7.43 3.93 20.30
CA ASP A 92 -6.87 2.79 21.03
C ASP A 92 -5.44 3.06 21.52
N GLY A 93 -4.69 3.95 20.86
CA GLY A 93 -3.25 4.07 21.05
C GLY A 93 -2.49 2.99 20.27
N PHE A 94 -1.18 2.88 20.52
CA PHE A 94 -0.33 1.89 19.84
C PHE A 94 -0.08 0.68 20.74
N GLY A 95 -0.49 -0.53 20.34
CA GLY A 95 -0.29 -1.73 21.15
C GLY A 95 -1.17 -2.91 20.76
N GLY A 96 -1.60 -3.67 21.77
CA GLY A 96 -2.52 -4.81 21.62
C GLY A 96 -1.83 -6.16 21.45
N VAL A 97 -0.53 -6.26 21.74
CA VAL A 97 0.27 -7.47 21.55
C VAL A 97 0.89 -7.90 22.88
N PRO A 98 0.50 -9.08 23.42
CA PRO A 98 1.01 -9.55 24.70
C PRO A 98 2.55 -9.59 24.78
N GLY A 99 3.09 -9.05 25.86
CA GLY A 99 4.54 -9.02 26.11
C GLY A 99 5.31 -7.93 25.35
N GLN A 100 4.64 -7.13 24.53
CA GLN A 100 5.22 -5.94 23.89
C GLN A 100 4.87 -4.67 24.66
N VAL A 101 5.65 -3.61 24.45
CA VAL A 101 5.36 -2.28 25.01
C VAL A 101 4.17 -1.68 24.27
N GLU A 102 3.26 -1.07 25.03
CA GLU A 102 2.06 -0.42 24.53
C GLU A 102 2.01 1.05 25.00
N THR A 103 1.35 1.91 24.22
CA THR A 103 1.17 3.32 24.52
C THR A 103 -0.30 3.68 24.64
N LYS A 104 -0.61 4.63 25.53
CA LYS A 104 -1.95 5.22 25.62
C LYS A 104 -2.26 6.05 24.38
N PRO A 105 -3.54 6.28 24.05
CA PRO A 105 -3.95 7.19 22.98
C PRO A 105 -3.26 8.56 23.06
N ALA A 106 -2.95 9.14 21.90
CA ALA A 106 -2.27 10.42 21.83
C ALA A 106 -3.16 11.55 22.36
N HIS A 107 -2.58 12.43 23.18
CA HIS A 107 -3.21 13.67 23.64
C HIS A 107 -2.70 14.91 22.90
N HIS A 108 -1.50 14.83 22.33
CA HIS A 108 -0.81 15.94 21.67
C HIS A 108 -0.47 15.57 20.22
N PHE A 109 -0.40 16.58 19.35
CA PHE A 109 -0.11 16.41 17.92
C PHE A 109 1.20 15.67 17.68
N SER A 110 2.24 16.01 18.45
CA SER A 110 3.56 15.36 18.36
C SER A 110 3.49 13.85 18.62
N THR A 111 2.71 13.43 19.61
CA THR A 111 2.49 12.01 19.93
C THR A 111 1.63 11.33 18.87
N ALA A 112 0.60 12.01 18.35
CA ALA A 112 -0.24 11.46 17.28
C ALA A 112 0.57 11.20 15.99
N VAL A 113 1.41 12.17 15.61
CA VAL A 113 2.34 12.02 14.48
C VAL A 113 3.33 10.87 14.72
N GLN A 114 3.87 10.75 15.92
CA GLN A 114 4.79 9.66 16.27
C GLN A 114 4.10 8.29 16.22
N HIS A 115 2.86 8.18 16.68
CA HIS A 115 2.06 6.96 16.54
C HIS A 115 1.84 6.57 15.08
N VAL A 116 1.57 7.53 14.19
CA VAL A 116 1.44 7.27 12.74
C VAL A 116 2.74 6.68 12.18
N VAL A 117 3.90 7.25 12.53
CA VAL A 117 5.22 6.74 12.12
C VAL A 117 5.43 5.31 12.60
N TYR A 118 5.21 5.04 13.89
CA TYR A 118 5.39 3.70 14.45
C TYR A 118 4.45 2.69 13.85
N TYR A 119 3.19 3.07 13.68
CA TYR A 119 2.18 2.21 13.10
C TYR A 119 2.54 1.78 11.68
N ILE A 120 2.89 2.74 10.80
CA ILE A 120 3.31 2.45 9.44
C ILE A 120 4.54 1.53 9.44
N ASN A 121 5.54 1.82 10.27
CA ASN A 121 6.77 1.02 10.32
C ASN A 121 6.54 -0.42 10.80
N VAL A 122 5.64 -0.62 11.77
CA VAL A 122 5.31 -1.94 12.30
C VAL A 122 4.42 -2.72 11.34
N MET A 123 3.36 -2.11 10.81
CA MET A 123 2.51 -2.77 9.82
C MET A 123 3.27 -3.10 8.54
N TYR A 124 4.24 -2.28 8.15
CA TYR A 124 5.15 -2.60 7.04
C TYR A 124 6.02 -3.83 7.31
N GLN A 125 6.17 -4.31 8.55
CA GLN A 125 6.82 -5.61 8.81
C GLN A 125 5.86 -6.79 8.64
N GLU A 126 4.55 -6.59 8.83
CA GLU A 126 3.54 -7.64 8.79
C GLU A 126 2.85 -7.78 7.43
N TRP A 127 3.14 -6.91 6.47
CA TRP A 127 2.52 -6.88 5.14
C TRP A 127 3.59 -6.69 4.06
N ALA A 128 3.35 -7.19 2.85
CA ALA A 128 4.34 -7.13 1.78
C ALA A 128 4.54 -5.71 1.20
N GLY A 129 3.44 -5.01 0.97
CA GLY A 129 3.32 -3.77 0.20
C GLY A 129 2.96 -2.55 1.04
N ALA A 130 2.26 -1.59 0.43
CA ALA A 130 2.08 -0.28 1.04
C ALA A 130 1.06 -0.26 2.20
N GLN A 131 1.35 0.59 3.17
CA GLN A 131 0.51 0.86 4.34
C GLN A 131 -0.06 2.29 4.22
N ALA A 132 -1.38 2.41 4.27
CA ALA A 132 -2.04 3.69 4.01
C ALA A 132 -2.87 4.20 5.18
N PHE A 133 -2.88 5.51 5.38
CA PHE A 133 -3.91 6.20 6.16
C PHE A 133 -4.65 7.18 5.26
N SER A 134 -5.95 7.32 5.52
CA SER A 134 -6.80 8.30 4.85
C SER A 134 -7.22 9.44 5.78
N SER A 135 -7.61 10.57 5.19
CA SER A 135 -8.04 11.77 5.90
C SER A 135 -7.02 12.25 6.94
N PHE A 136 -5.74 12.17 6.61
CA PHE A 136 -4.65 12.47 7.53
C PHE A 136 -4.71 13.91 8.07
N ASP A 137 -4.96 14.87 7.19
CA ASP A 137 -5.15 16.28 7.53
C ASP A 137 -6.36 16.49 8.44
N THR A 138 -7.51 15.94 8.05
CA THR A 138 -8.77 16.09 8.79
C THR A 138 -8.69 15.47 10.18
N LEU A 139 -8.17 14.25 10.29
CA LEU A 139 -8.17 13.51 11.55
C LEU A 139 -7.17 14.05 12.57
N LEU A 140 -6.08 14.69 12.11
CA LEU A 140 -5.09 15.31 13.00
C LEU A 140 -5.30 16.81 13.24
N ALA A 141 -6.12 17.50 12.43
CA ALA A 141 -6.41 18.93 12.59
C ALA A 141 -6.86 19.33 14.02
N PRO A 142 -7.70 18.55 14.73
CA PRO A 142 -8.08 18.93 16.10
C PRO A 142 -6.89 18.99 17.07
N PHE A 143 -5.89 18.12 16.93
CA PHE A 143 -4.71 18.14 17.80
C PHE A 143 -3.93 19.45 17.65
N VAL A 144 -3.82 19.97 16.42
CA VAL A 144 -3.18 21.28 16.15
C VAL A 144 -3.93 22.40 16.88
N HIS A 145 -5.27 22.35 16.85
CA HIS A 145 -6.12 23.36 17.49
C HIS A 145 -5.97 23.36 19.01
N PHE A 146 -6.16 22.19 19.64
CA PHE A 146 -6.17 22.05 21.10
C PHE A 146 -4.78 22.21 21.74
N ASP A 147 -3.70 21.91 21.00
CA ASP A 147 -2.33 22.22 21.44
C ASP A 147 -1.94 23.68 21.19
N HIS A 148 -2.82 24.48 20.56
CA HIS A 148 -2.56 25.88 20.18
C HIS A 148 -1.27 26.05 19.38
N LEU A 149 -1.02 25.15 18.43
CA LEU A 149 0.26 25.12 17.72
C LEU A 149 0.37 26.27 16.73
N THR A 150 1.56 26.86 16.72
CA THR A 150 1.99 27.76 15.64
C THR A 150 2.31 26.96 14.38
N TYR A 151 2.26 27.63 13.22
CA TYR A 151 2.68 27.03 11.95
C TYR A 151 4.09 26.41 12.02
N ARG A 152 5.04 27.08 12.70
CA ARG A 152 6.41 26.58 12.86
C ARG A 152 6.46 25.24 13.60
N GLN A 153 5.61 25.07 14.62
CA GLN A 153 5.54 23.81 15.37
C GLN A 153 4.90 22.70 14.51
N VAL A 154 3.80 23.01 13.79
CA VAL A 154 3.18 22.05 12.86
C VAL A 154 4.17 21.62 11.78
N TYR A 155 4.89 22.57 11.18
CA TYR A 155 5.95 22.31 10.20
C TYR A 155 7.02 21.35 10.76
N GLN A 156 7.46 21.56 11.99
CA GLN A 156 8.49 20.73 12.60
C GLN A 156 8.02 19.29 12.82
N GLU A 157 6.78 19.08 13.25
CA GLU A 157 6.22 17.74 13.46
C GLU A 157 5.99 17.01 12.14
N ILE A 158 5.47 17.69 11.12
CA ILE A 158 5.31 17.11 9.77
C ILE A 158 6.68 16.81 9.14
N GLN A 159 7.70 17.64 9.40
CA GLN A 159 9.06 17.35 8.93
C GLN A 159 9.59 16.06 9.55
N LYS A 160 9.39 15.86 10.87
CA LYS A 160 9.77 14.62 11.54
C LYS A 160 9.05 13.41 10.94
N LEU A 161 7.77 13.52 10.63
CA LEU A 161 7.00 12.48 9.94
C LEU A 161 7.63 12.11 8.59
N VAL A 162 7.79 13.09 7.69
CA VAL A 162 8.30 12.87 6.33
C VAL A 162 9.70 12.28 6.39
N HIS A 163 10.60 12.84 7.22
CA HIS A 163 11.95 12.30 7.35
C HIS A 163 11.94 10.86 7.87
N SER A 164 11.15 10.57 8.90
CA SER A 164 11.09 9.23 9.50
C SER A 164 10.59 8.17 8.52
N LEU A 165 9.69 8.52 7.61
CA LEU A 165 9.15 7.61 6.59
C LEU A 165 10.04 7.47 5.34
N ASN A 166 11.09 8.29 5.20
CA ASN A 166 12.09 8.16 4.13
C ASN A 166 13.45 7.66 4.63
N LEU A 167 13.51 7.17 5.87
CA LEU A 167 14.68 6.48 6.39
C LEU A 167 14.40 4.97 6.41
N PRO A 168 15.40 4.12 6.12
CA PRO A 168 15.21 2.67 6.12
C PRO A 168 14.72 2.13 7.47
N SER A 169 13.66 1.32 7.45
CA SER A 169 13.09 0.71 8.66
C SER A 169 12.95 -0.81 8.55
N ARG A 170 12.41 -1.36 7.46
CA ARG A 170 12.30 -2.82 7.26
C ARG A 170 13.67 -3.45 7.16
N TRP A 171 13.98 -4.24 8.19
CA TRP A 171 15.31 -4.81 8.48
C TRP A 171 16.47 -3.82 8.32
N GLY A 172 16.20 -2.51 8.36
CA GLY A 172 17.19 -1.43 8.16
C GLY A 172 17.65 -1.20 6.71
N PHE A 173 16.99 -1.72 5.67
CA PHE A 173 17.42 -1.53 4.27
C PHE A 173 16.37 -1.01 3.29
N GLU A 174 15.08 -1.06 3.64
CA GLU A 174 13.98 -0.52 2.84
C GLU A 174 13.22 0.57 3.62
N MET A 175 12.87 1.64 2.93
CA MET A 175 11.96 2.67 3.46
C MET A 175 10.52 2.11 3.50
N PRO A 176 9.72 2.48 4.51
CA PRO A 176 8.35 2.01 4.62
C PRO A 176 7.49 2.50 3.47
N PHE A 177 7.02 1.57 2.64
CA PHE A 177 6.08 1.90 1.57
C PHE A 177 4.79 2.41 2.21
N SER A 178 4.57 3.71 2.14
CA SER A 178 3.45 4.39 2.78
C SER A 178 2.72 5.34 1.86
N ASN A 179 1.42 5.52 2.11
CA ASN A 179 0.57 6.49 1.43
C ASN A 179 -0.26 7.26 2.46
N LEU A 180 -0.33 8.59 2.31
CA LEU A 180 -1.24 9.43 3.08
C LEU A 180 -2.21 10.11 2.13
N THR A 181 -3.50 9.94 2.39
CA THR A 181 -4.56 10.64 1.67
C THR A 181 -5.00 11.87 2.45
N PHE A 182 -5.06 13.00 1.76
CA PHE A 182 -5.44 14.31 2.27
C PHE A 182 -6.79 14.71 1.67
N ASP A 183 -7.73 15.09 2.53
CA ASP A 183 -9.08 15.44 2.09
C ASP A 183 -9.11 16.80 1.37
N TRP A 184 -8.14 17.69 1.65
CA TRP A 184 -8.10 19.08 1.20
C TRP A 184 -9.24 19.93 1.76
N VAL A 185 -10.48 19.58 1.41
CA VAL A 185 -11.71 20.05 2.05
C VAL A 185 -12.28 18.91 2.87
N ILE A 186 -12.57 19.16 4.15
CA ILE A 186 -13.10 18.13 5.05
C ILE A 186 -14.33 17.47 4.43
N SER A 187 -14.25 16.15 4.29
CA SER A 187 -15.24 15.34 3.59
C SER A 187 -16.59 15.31 4.35
N PRO A 188 -17.74 15.32 3.67
CA PRO A 188 -19.05 15.39 4.34
C PRO A 188 -19.33 14.24 5.33
N ASP A 189 -18.77 13.05 5.09
CA ASP A 189 -18.91 11.90 5.99
C ASP A 189 -18.17 12.08 7.31
N LEU A 190 -17.05 12.82 7.33
CA LEU A 190 -16.30 13.16 8.53
C LEU A 190 -16.77 14.48 9.17
N ALA A 191 -17.26 15.42 8.36
CA ALA A 191 -17.60 16.78 8.77
C ALA A 191 -18.45 16.86 10.05
N GLU A 192 -19.50 16.03 10.16
CA GLU A 192 -20.44 15.99 11.30
C GLU A 192 -20.05 14.97 12.38
N GLN A 193 -18.95 14.23 12.22
CA GLN A 193 -18.47 13.32 13.25
C GLN A 193 -17.81 14.08 14.39
N ASN A 194 -17.97 13.54 15.61
CA ASN A 194 -17.27 14.01 16.79
C ASN A 194 -15.76 13.78 16.60
N ILE A 195 -14.95 14.77 16.93
CA ILE A 195 -13.50 14.61 16.91
C ILE A 195 -13.03 13.59 17.95
N VAL A 196 -11.85 13.02 17.73
CA VAL A 196 -11.17 12.13 18.68
C VAL A 196 -9.92 12.81 19.24
N LEU A 197 -9.82 12.90 20.57
CA LEU A 197 -8.64 13.45 21.26
C LEU A 197 -8.40 12.68 22.55
N GLY A 198 -7.17 12.20 22.78
CA GLY A 198 -6.84 11.43 23.99
C GLY A 198 -7.64 10.13 24.14
N GLY A 199 -7.95 9.47 23.01
CA GLY A 199 -8.70 8.23 22.99
C GLY A 199 -10.21 8.38 23.14
N LYS A 200 -10.74 9.61 23.15
CA LYS A 200 -12.16 9.86 23.45
C LYS A 200 -12.82 10.79 22.43
N PRO A 201 -14.07 10.52 22.05
CA PRO A 201 -14.88 11.48 21.31
C PRO A 201 -15.07 12.78 22.11
N ARG A 202 -15.03 13.93 21.43
CA ARG A 202 -15.41 15.24 21.99
C ARG A 202 -16.66 15.79 21.31
N LYS A 203 -17.20 16.93 21.76
CA LYS A 203 -18.47 17.46 21.25
C LYS A 203 -18.30 18.19 19.92
N GLU A 204 -17.12 18.76 19.74
CA GLU A 204 -16.65 19.48 18.57
C GLU A 204 -16.61 18.55 17.35
N LYS A 205 -16.90 19.11 16.18
CA LYS A 205 -17.03 18.39 14.91
C LYS A 205 -15.84 18.64 14.00
N TYR A 206 -15.46 17.67 13.17
CA TYR A 206 -14.31 17.83 12.29
C TYR A 206 -14.41 19.06 11.37
N LYS A 207 -15.61 19.41 10.88
CA LYS A 207 -15.84 20.59 10.02
C LYS A 207 -15.36 21.92 10.61
N GLU A 208 -15.19 21.99 11.93
CA GLU A 208 -14.75 23.20 12.64
C GLU A 208 -13.23 23.46 12.49
N PHE A 209 -12.46 22.49 11.97
CA PHE A 209 -10.99 22.50 11.98
C PHE A 209 -10.35 22.61 10.58
N GLN A 210 -11.03 23.22 9.60
CA GLN A 210 -10.49 23.37 8.24
C GLN A 210 -9.19 24.18 8.23
N LYS A 211 -9.07 25.21 9.07
CA LYS A 211 -7.87 26.05 9.17
C LYS A 211 -6.64 25.25 9.58
N GLU A 212 -6.80 24.33 10.54
CA GLU A 212 -5.74 23.46 11.02
C GLU A 212 -5.39 22.38 9.99
N ALA A 213 -6.38 21.84 9.27
CA ALA A 213 -6.14 20.96 8.13
C ALA A 213 -5.33 21.67 7.02
N ASP A 214 -5.67 22.93 6.71
CA ASP A 214 -4.90 23.77 5.76
C ASP A 214 -3.46 24.01 6.23
N MET A 215 -3.26 24.15 7.54
CA MET A 215 -1.93 24.30 8.15
C MET A 215 -1.07 23.04 7.98
N ILE A 216 -1.65 21.86 8.21
CA ILE A 216 -1.00 20.56 7.97
C ILE A 216 -0.65 20.41 6.48
N ASN A 217 -1.59 20.72 5.59
CA ASN A 217 -1.40 20.66 4.15
C ASN A 217 -0.26 21.57 3.68
N ARG A 218 -0.23 22.82 4.12
CA ARG A 218 0.85 23.76 3.80
C ARG A 218 2.20 23.22 4.27
N ALA A 219 2.29 22.78 5.51
CA ALA A 219 3.51 22.24 6.09
C ALA A 219 4.04 21.04 5.27
N PHE A 220 3.15 20.07 5.00
CA PHE A 220 3.50 18.89 4.23
C PHE A 220 4.01 19.25 2.83
N LEU A 221 3.26 20.09 2.10
CA LEU A 221 3.62 20.52 0.75
C LEU A 221 4.93 21.29 0.70
N GLU A 222 5.21 22.18 1.65
CA GLU A 222 6.47 22.93 1.71
C GLU A 222 7.68 22.00 1.96
N ILE A 223 7.51 20.96 2.78
CA ILE A 223 8.57 19.96 3.04
C ILE A 223 8.85 19.14 1.79
N VAL A 224 7.82 18.59 1.15
CA VAL A 224 8.01 17.78 -0.06
C VAL A 224 8.50 18.61 -1.25
N PHE A 225 8.13 19.89 -1.34
CA PHE A 225 8.64 20.80 -2.36
C PHE A 225 10.13 21.09 -2.21
N LYS A 226 10.61 21.27 -0.96
CA LYS A 226 12.04 21.46 -0.67
C LYS A 226 12.86 20.22 -1.03
N GLY A 227 12.31 19.04 -0.80
CA GLY A 227 13.01 17.78 -0.98
C GLY A 227 14.02 17.52 0.13
N ASP A 228 14.85 16.49 -0.05
CA ASP A 228 15.90 16.14 0.89
C ASP A 228 17.03 17.18 0.93
N LYS A 229 18.07 16.94 1.73
CA LYS A 229 19.22 17.86 1.86
C LYS A 229 19.92 18.21 0.52
N ASN A 230 19.72 17.39 -0.52
CA ASN A 230 20.28 17.55 -1.85
C ASN A 230 19.22 17.98 -2.88
N GLY A 231 18.00 18.34 -2.44
CA GLY A 231 16.88 18.74 -3.29
C GLY A 231 16.19 17.59 -4.03
N ARG A 232 16.48 16.33 -3.68
CA ARG A 232 15.84 15.14 -4.28
C ARG A 232 14.43 14.97 -3.71
N PRO A 233 13.47 14.42 -4.48
CA PRO A 233 12.14 14.18 -3.96
C PRO A 233 12.17 13.16 -2.81
N PHE A 234 11.33 13.38 -1.81
CA PHE A 234 10.96 12.32 -0.88
C PHE A 234 10.06 11.31 -1.59
N THR A 235 10.34 10.03 -1.44
CA THR A 235 9.55 8.95 -2.06
C THR A 235 8.28 8.67 -1.24
N PHE A 236 8.37 8.80 0.08
CA PHE A 236 7.30 8.47 1.01
C PHE A 236 6.94 9.63 1.97
N PRO A 237 5.81 9.55 2.67
CA PRO A 237 4.64 8.83 2.21
C PRO A 237 4.21 9.38 0.85
N ILE A 238 3.69 8.53 -0.03
CA ILE A 238 3.09 8.99 -1.29
C ILE A 238 1.89 9.84 -0.93
N PRO A 239 1.86 11.13 -1.32
CA PRO A 239 0.73 11.98 -1.03
C PRO A 239 -0.34 11.81 -2.09
N THR A 240 -1.58 11.61 -1.64
CA THR A 240 -2.78 11.57 -2.49
C THR A 240 -3.76 12.65 -2.05
N TYR A 241 -4.17 13.54 -2.96
CA TYR A 241 -5.11 14.61 -2.68
C TYR A 241 -6.46 14.37 -3.33
N ASN A 242 -7.53 14.52 -2.55
CA ASN A 242 -8.89 14.44 -3.03
C ASN A 242 -9.26 15.69 -3.84
N ILE A 243 -9.66 15.50 -5.10
CA ILE A 243 -10.10 16.58 -6.00
C ILE A 243 -11.62 16.52 -6.16
N THR A 244 -12.30 17.49 -5.55
CA THR A 244 -13.76 17.63 -5.55
C THR A 244 -14.20 18.92 -6.27
N LYS A 245 -15.50 19.17 -6.40
CA LYS A 245 -15.99 20.47 -6.90
C LYS A 245 -15.59 21.61 -5.97
N GLU A 246 -15.56 21.36 -4.66
CA GLU A 246 -15.21 22.35 -3.64
C GLU A 246 -13.75 22.77 -3.72
N PHE A 247 -12.85 21.85 -4.11
CA PHE A 247 -11.45 22.17 -4.38
C PHE A 247 -11.31 23.36 -5.33
N PHE A 248 -12.16 23.47 -6.36
CA PHE A 248 -12.07 24.56 -7.35
C PHE A 248 -12.83 25.83 -6.97
N LYS A 249 -13.56 25.83 -5.85
CA LYS A 249 -14.28 27.04 -5.41
C LYS A 249 -13.39 28.04 -4.69
N THR A 250 -12.25 27.59 -4.21
CA THR A 250 -11.21 28.45 -3.62
C THR A 250 -10.00 28.50 -4.54
N ASN A 251 -9.27 29.60 -4.49
CA ASN A 251 -7.93 29.72 -5.05
C ASN A 251 -7.03 30.38 -4.00
N GLY A 252 -5.91 29.76 -3.65
CA GLY A 252 -5.08 30.23 -2.55
C GLY A 252 -3.66 29.67 -2.57
N GLU A 253 -2.80 30.22 -1.71
CA GLU A 253 -1.36 29.91 -1.66
C GLU A 253 -1.07 28.40 -1.58
N ASN A 254 -1.86 27.65 -0.81
CA ASN A 254 -1.70 26.21 -0.67
C ASN A 254 -1.96 25.47 -2.00
N GLN A 255 -2.95 25.89 -2.80
CA GLN A 255 -3.22 25.27 -4.10
C GLN A 255 -2.10 25.58 -5.09
N GLU A 256 -1.61 26.83 -5.10
CA GLU A 256 -0.47 27.20 -5.93
C GLU A 256 0.76 26.36 -5.57
N LEU A 257 1.01 26.17 -4.27
CA LEU A 257 2.08 25.31 -3.78
C LEU A 257 1.89 23.85 -4.22
N LEU A 258 0.68 23.30 -4.09
CA LEU A 258 0.33 21.95 -4.55
C LEU A 258 0.66 21.75 -6.04
N PHE A 259 0.30 22.71 -6.88
CA PHE A 259 0.62 22.66 -8.31
C PHE A 259 2.12 22.84 -8.58
N LYS A 260 2.84 23.65 -7.79
CA LYS A 260 4.30 23.76 -7.87
C LYS A 260 5.00 22.45 -7.54
N VAL A 261 4.54 21.72 -6.52
CA VAL A 261 5.06 20.37 -6.20
C VAL A 261 4.82 19.43 -7.37
N THR A 262 3.60 19.46 -7.92
CA THR A 262 3.19 18.65 -9.08
C THR A 262 4.09 18.90 -10.28
N ALA A 263 4.30 20.17 -10.63
CA ALA A 263 5.14 20.55 -11.76
C ALA A 263 6.62 20.16 -11.57
N LYS A 264 7.13 20.21 -10.32
CA LYS A 264 8.54 19.93 -10.03
C LYS A 264 8.86 18.43 -9.99
N TYR A 265 7.98 17.61 -9.39
CA TYR A 265 8.28 16.21 -9.07
C TYR A 265 7.30 15.19 -9.64
N GLY A 266 6.21 15.60 -10.30
CA GLY A 266 5.15 14.69 -10.75
C GLY A 266 4.33 14.07 -9.61
N LEU A 267 4.42 14.67 -8.41
CA LEU A 267 3.68 14.32 -7.20
C LEU A 267 3.02 15.59 -6.65
N PRO A 268 1.89 15.49 -5.93
CA PRO A 268 1.20 14.28 -5.45
C PRO A 268 0.35 13.57 -6.50
N TYR A 269 -0.23 12.43 -6.12
CA TYR A 269 -1.35 11.83 -6.84
C TYR A 269 -2.64 12.56 -6.54
N PHE A 270 -3.58 12.50 -7.49
CA PHE A 270 -4.90 13.09 -7.37
C PHE A 270 -5.98 12.02 -7.44
N GLN A 271 -6.77 11.90 -6.38
CA GLN A 271 -7.99 11.11 -6.39
C GLN A 271 -9.12 11.98 -6.94
N ASN A 272 -9.46 11.76 -8.21
CA ASN A 272 -10.42 12.60 -8.92
C ASN A 272 -11.86 12.14 -8.70
N TYR A 273 -12.64 12.94 -7.98
CA TYR A 273 -14.08 12.70 -7.79
C TYR A 273 -14.94 13.39 -8.86
N LEU A 274 -14.38 14.33 -9.63
CA LEU A 274 -15.11 15.03 -10.70
C LEU A 274 -15.47 14.07 -11.83
N GLY A 275 -16.77 13.96 -12.13
CA GLY A 275 -17.27 13.13 -13.24
C GLY A 275 -17.10 11.62 -13.03
N SER A 276 -16.67 11.19 -11.85
CA SER A 276 -16.37 9.78 -11.55
C SER A 276 -17.55 8.98 -11.00
N ASN A 277 -18.68 9.64 -10.69
CA ASN A 277 -19.80 9.12 -9.88
C ASN A 277 -19.38 8.58 -8.49
N LEU A 278 -18.13 8.84 -8.05
CA LEU A 278 -17.61 8.44 -6.76
C LEU A 278 -17.91 9.54 -5.73
N ASP A 279 -18.37 9.15 -4.54
CA ASP A 279 -18.55 10.05 -3.41
C ASP A 279 -17.26 10.05 -2.55
N PRO A 280 -16.68 11.22 -2.21
CA PRO A 280 -15.56 11.33 -1.29
C PRO A 280 -15.74 10.58 0.04
N GLY A 281 -16.97 10.45 0.53
CA GLY A 281 -17.27 9.67 1.74
C GLY A 281 -17.37 8.16 1.54
N SER A 282 -17.23 7.69 0.30
CA SER A 282 -17.41 6.28 -0.09
C SER A 282 -16.15 5.58 -0.59
N ILE A 283 -15.08 6.31 -0.91
CA ILE A 283 -13.83 5.70 -1.40
C ILE A 283 -12.64 6.35 -0.72
N ARG A 284 -11.94 5.54 0.07
CA ARG A 284 -10.62 5.87 0.60
C ARG A 284 -9.58 5.17 -0.27
N ALA A 285 -8.62 5.91 -0.84
CA ALA A 285 -7.53 5.30 -1.61
C ALA A 285 -6.64 4.47 -0.68
N MET A 286 -6.73 3.15 -0.80
CA MET A 286 -5.93 2.22 -0.02
C MET A 286 -4.81 1.68 -0.90
N CYS A 287 -3.58 2.18 -0.70
CA CYS A 287 -2.38 1.85 -1.49
C CYS A 287 -2.37 2.49 -2.90
N CYS A 288 -1.43 2.06 -3.76
CA CYS A 288 -0.95 2.80 -4.93
C CYS A 288 -1.96 2.97 -6.07
N ARG A 289 -2.99 2.11 -6.17
CA ARG A 289 -4.01 2.18 -7.24
C ARG A 289 -5.22 1.25 -7.05
N LEU A 290 -5.38 0.66 -5.87
CA LEU A 290 -6.47 -0.28 -5.62
C LEU A 290 -7.77 0.50 -5.36
N ASN A 291 -8.57 0.66 -6.41
CA ASN A 291 -9.91 1.22 -6.29
C ASN A 291 -10.90 0.08 -6.06
N MET A 292 -11.45 0.00 -4.85
CA MET A 292 -12.48 -0.98 -4.54
C MET A 292 -13.86 -0.40 -4.83
N ASN A 293 -14.72 -1.21 -5.45
CA ASN A 293 -16.13 -0.86 -5.61
C ASN A 293 -16.85 -1.10 -4.28
N THR A 294 -17.23 -0.03 -3.60
CA THR A 294 -17.87 -0.14 -2.29
C THR A 294 -19.27 -0.74 -2.34
N ASN A 295 -19.96 -0.76 -3.48
CA ASN A 295 -21.25 -1.45 -3.61
C ASN A 295 -21.15 -2.97 -3.36
N GLU A 296 -19.98 -3.57 -3.60
CA GLU A 296 -19.72 -4.98 -3.32
C GLU A 296 -19.19 -5.21 -1.89
N LEU A 297 -18.45 -4.24 -1.33
CA LEU A 297 -17.96 -4.24 0.06
C LEU A 297 -19.02 -3.86 1.10
N ILE A 298 -20.11 -3.19 0.72
CA ILE A 298 -21.27 -2.86 1.58
C ILE A 298 -21.87 -4.10 2.26
N ARG A 299 -21.53 -5.31 1.80
CA ARG A 299 -21.94 -6.59 2.39
C ARG A 299 -21.02 -7.13 3.48
N GLN A 300 -19.94 -6.44 3.86
CA GLN A 300 -19.15 -6.83 5.03
C GLN A 300 -19.69 -6.19 6.32
N PRO A 301 -20.11 -6.99 7.32
CA PRO A 301 -20.49 -6.47 8.62
C PRO A 301 -19.24 -6.07 9.41
N GLY A 302 -19.22 -4.86 9.96
CA GLY A 302 -18.29 -4.48 11.02
C GLY A 302 -17.27 -3.41 10.65
N ASN A 303 -17.64 -2.14 10.87
CA ASN A 303 -16.88 -1.24 11.73
C ASN A 303 -17.73 0.00 12.05
N LEU A 304 -17.67 0.45 13.30
CA LEU A 304 -18.39 1.64 13.79
C LEU A 304 -17.85 2.95 13.18
N TRP A 305 -16.72 2.86 12.47
CA TRP A 305 -15.86 3.95 12.02
C TRP A 305 -15.69 3.88 10.50
N ALA A 306 -15.88 5.01 9.84
CA ALA A 306 -15.75 5.29 8.40
C ALA A 306 -15.80 4.09 7.42
N LYS A 307 -16.85 4.04 6.58
CA LYS A 307 -17.06 3.01 5.56
C LYS A 307 -15.86 2.98 4.59
N GLY A 308 -15.14 1.86 4.54
CA GLY A 308 -14.01 1.64 3.63
C GLY A 308 -12.62 1.64 4.28
N ASP A 309 -12.49 2.04 5.55
CA ASP A 309 -11.27 1.84 6.33
C ASP A 309 -10.97 0.34 6.54
N SER A 310 -9.71 -0.03 6.79
CA SER A 310 -9.30 -1.43 7.06
C SER A 310 -9.48 -2.39 5.88
N THR A 311 -9.24 -1.89 4.67
CA THR A 311 -9.40 -2.64 3.42
C THR A 311 -8.09 -2.69 2.63
N GLY A 312 -7.94 -3.69 1.77
CA GLY A 312 -6.67 -3.92 1.08
C GLY A 312 -6.71 -5.09 0.14
N SER A 313 -5.54 -5.66 -0.15
CA SER A 313 -5.40 -6.84 -0.98
C SER A 313 -4.60 -7.92 -0.26
N VAL A 314 -5.11 -9.14 -0.34
CA VAL A 314 -4.40 -10.35 0.11
C VAL A 314 -3.21 -10.68 -0.79
N GLY A 315 -3.29 -10.37 -2.09
CA GLY A 315 -2.27 -10.75 -3.06
C GLY A 315 -2.58 -10.32 -4.48
N VAL A 316 -1.56 -10.37 -5.33
CA VAL A 316 -1.66 -10.05 -6.76
C VAL A 316 -1.07 -11.19 -7.57
N VAL A 317 -1.79 -11.59 -8.62
CA VAL A 317 -1.26 -12.48 -9.66
C VAL A 317 -1.46 -11.79 -11.01
N THR A 318 -0.39 -11.59 -11.75
CA THR A 318 -0.42 -11.00 -13.09
C THR A 318 -0.40 -12.10 -14.15
N ILE A 319 -1.22 -11.97 -15.18
CA ILE A 319 -1.22 -12.88 -16.33
C ILE A 319 -0.40 -12.26 -17.46
N ASN A 320 0.50 -13.04 -18.06
CA ASN A 320 1.33 -12.58 -19.17
C ASN A 320 0.57 -12.68 -20.51
N LEU A 321 -0.26 -11.68 -20.81
CA LEU A 321 -1.06 -11.64 -22.03
C LEU A 321 -0.21 -11.70 -23.30
N ASN A 322 0.96 -11.06 -23.31
CA ASN A 322 1.89 -11.07 -24.44
C ASN A 322 2.35 -12.50 -24.78
N ARG A 323 2.67 -13.28 -23.75
CA ARG A 323 3.05 -14.69 -23.93
C ARG A 323 1.90 -15.53 -24.50
N LEU A 324 0.68 -15.32 -24.00
CA LEU A 324 -0.49 -16.05 -24.51
C LEU A 324 -0.73 -15.73 -25.99
N ALA A 325 -0.72 -14.44 -26.34
CA ALA A 325 -0.90 -13.99 -27.72
C ALA A 325 0.21 -14.49 -28.64
N TYR A 326 1.47 -14.49 -28.19
CA TYR A 326 2.59 -15.01 -28.96
C TYR A 326 2.43 -16.51 -29.27
N LEU A 327 2.03 -17.32 -28.29
CA LEU A 327 1.89 -18.76 -28.47
C LEU A 327 0.72 -19.11 -29.40
N THR A 328 -0.41 -18.41 -29.28
CA THR A 328 -1.57 -18.66 -30.14
C THR A 328 -1.32 -18.19 -31.57
N LYS A 329 -0.65 -17.04 -31.76
CA LYS A 329 -0.16 -16.60 -33.07
C LYS A 329 0.79 -17.63 -33.67
N LYS A 330 1.80 -18.08 -32.92
CA LYS A 330 2.76 -19.07 -33.41
C LYS A 330 2.09 -20.38 -33.84
N ALA A 331 1.09 -20.85 -33.10
CA ALA A 331 0.40 -22.11 -33.36
C ALA A 331 -0.56 -22.07 -34.56
N HIS A 332 -1.18 -20.91 -34.84
CA HIS A 332 -2.26 -20.82 -35.82
C HIS A 332 -1.99 -19.89 -37.01
N LEU A 333 -1.00 -19.00 -36.91
CA LEU A 333 -0.74 -17.94 -37.89
C LEU A 333 0.69 -17.95 -38.43
N GLY A 334 1.55 -18.89 -37.98
CA GLY A 334 2.94 -19.00 -38.40
C GLY A 334 3.86 -17.93 -37.78
N GLY A 335 4.62 -18.29 -36.73
CA GLY A 335 5.73 -17.47 -36.23
C GLY A 335 5.45 -15.97 -35.96
N ALA A 336 6.52 -15.18 -35.81
CA ALA A 336 6.41 -13.74 -35.60
C ALA A 336 6.22 -12.94 -36.92
N GLU A 337 6.71 -13.50 -38.04
CA GLU A 337 6.90 -12.81 -39.32
C GLU A 337 5.78 -13.03 -40.34
N VAL A 338 4.85 -13.94 -40.10
CA VAL A 338 3.75 -14.19 -41.04
C VAL A 338 2.58 -13.25 -40.73
N VAL A 339 2.09 -12.59 -41.78
CA VAL A 339 0.83 -11.83 -41.76
C VAL A 339 -0.30 -12.85 -41.93
N ALA A 340 -1.26 -12.84 -40.99
CA ALA A 340 -2.39 -13.77 -40.99
C ALA A 340 -3.05 -13.84 -42.38
N SER A 341 -3.14 -15.04 -42.95
CA SER A 341 -3.51 -15.23 -44.35
C SER A 341 -5.03 -15.26 -44.57
N SER A 342 -5.81 -15.56 -43.52
CA SER A 342 -7.27 -15.62 -43.58
C SER A 342 -7.97 -15.19 -42.27
N PRO A 343 -9.12 -14.50 -42.33
CA PRO A 343 -9.98 -14.21 -41.16
C PRO A 343 -10.35 -15.46 -40.33
N SER A 344 -10.42 -16.63 -40.98
CA SER A 344 -10.73 -17.90 -40.32
C SER A 344 -9.62 -18.37 -39.39
N GLU A 345 -8.36 -18.08 -39.69
CA GLU A 345 -7.20 -18.45 -38.88
C GLU A 345 -7.05 -17.52 -37.67
N VAL A 346 -7.33 -16.23 -37.86
CA VAL A 346 -7.39 -15.24 -36.77
C VAL A 346 -8.44 -15.65 -35.74
N SER A 347 -9.64 -16.04 -36.18
CA SER A 347 -10.69 -16.51 -35.28
C SER A 347 -10.29 -17.78 -34.50
N LYS A 348 -9.53 -18.71 -35.12
CA LYS A 348 -8.98 -19.89 -34.42
C LYS A 348 -7.95 -19.49 -33.36
N ALA A 349 -7.03 -18.58 -33.70
CA ALA A 349 -6.02 -18.07 -32.76
C ALA A 349 -6.66 -17.34 -31.56
N GLU A 350 -7.71 -16.55 -31.81
CA GLU A 350 -8.48 -15.85 -30.78
C GLU A 350 -9.18 -16.84 -29.82
N LYS A 351 -9.85 -17.87 -30.37
CA LYS A 351 -10.48 -18.91 -29.55
C LYS A 351 -9.48 -19.63 -28.64
N GLU A 352 -8.31 -20.00 -29.16
CA GLU A 352 -7.27 -20.63 -28.34
C GLU A 352 -6.69 -19.64 -27.31
N PHE A 353 -6.56 -18.35 -27.65
CA PHE A 353 -6.13 -17.32 -26.70
C PHE A 353 -7.07 -17.23 -25.51
N PHE A 354 -8.39 -17.14 -25.74
CA PHE A 354 -9.37 -17.06 -24.65
C PHE A 354 -9.44 -18.35 -23.83
N LYS A 355 -9.19 -19.51 -24.44
CA LYS A 355 -9.08 -20.78 -23.72
C LYS A 355 -7.85 -20.80 -22.80
N LEU A 356 -6.68 -20.37 -23.28
CA LEU A 356 -5.48 -20.23 -22.45
C LEU A 356 -5.68 -19.20 -21.34
N LEU A 357 -6.26 -18.04 -21.66
CA LEU A 357 -6.56 -17.00 -20.69
C LEU A 357 -7.48 -17.53 -19.59
N SER A 358 -8.55 -18.24 -19.95
CA SER A 358 -9.47 -18.87 -18.98
C SER A 358 -8.75 -19.87 -18.07
N LYS A 359 -7.85 -20.69 -18.63
CA LYS A 359 -7.01 -21.61 -17.85
C LYS A 359 -6.16 -20.86 -16.82
N TYR A 360 -5.41 -19.84 -17.23
CA TYR A 360 -4.50 -19.13 -16.32
C TYR A 360 -5.23 -18.20 -15.35
N LEU A 361 -6.40 -17.67 -15.71
CA LEU A 361 -7.31 -16.99 -14.77
C LEU A 361 -7.75 -17.93 -13.66
N LYS A 362 -8.12 -19.18 -13.98
CA LYS A 362 -8.48 -20.18 -12.98
C LYS A 362 -7.31 -20.48 -12.03
N ILE A 363 -6.12 -20.73 -12.58
CA ILE A 363 -4.90 -20.95 -11.78
C ILE A 363 -4.59 -19.75 -10.88
N ALA A 364 -4.72 -18.52 -11.40
CA ALA A 364 -4.50 -17.29 -10.65
C ALA A 364 -5.51 -17.15 -9.49
N LYS A 365 -6.80 -17.37 -9.76
CA LYS A 365 -7.87 -17.39 -8.74
C LYS A 365 -7.56 -18.42 -7.65
N ASP A 366 -7.28 -19.66 -8.03
CA ASP A 366 -7.03 -20.74 -7.07
C ASP A 366 -5.78 -20.44 -6.22
N SER A 367 -4.76 -19.79 -6.80
CA SER A 367 -3.57 -19.33 -6.07
C SER A 367 -3.90 -18.23 -5.06
N LEU A 368 -4.77 -17.28 -5.40
CA LEU A 368 -5.21 -16.22 -4.49
C LEU A 368 -6.08 -16.77 -3.35
N GLU A 369 -6.95 -17.75 -3.62
CA GLU A 369 -7.74 -18.44 -2.59
C GLU A 369 -6.86 -19.21 -1.60
N ILE A 370 -5.80 -19.86 -2.09
CA ILE A 370 -4.79 -20.49 -1.23
C ILE A 370 -4.13 -19.42 -0.37
N LYS A 371 -3.70 -18.30 -0.97
CA LYS A 371 -3.04 -17.21 -0.22
C LYS A 371 -3.96 -16.65 0.87
N ARG A 372 -5.24 -16.42 0.57
CA ARG A 372 -6.24 -15.97 1.55
C ARG A 372 -6.31 -16.88 2.77
N LYS A 373 -6.46 -18.19 2.56
CA LYS A 373 -6.51 -19.17 3.66
C LYS A 373 -5.22 -19.19 4.49
N VAL A 374 -4.06 -19.06 3.84
CA VAL A 374 -2.76 -18.99 4.52
C VAL A 374 -2.67 -17.74 5.39
N VAL A 375 -3.04 -16.57 4.85
CA VAL A 375 -3.01 -15.29 5.57
C VAL A 375 -4.00 -15.30 6.74
N GLU A 376 -5.23 -15.76 6.54
CA GLU A 376 -6.24 -15.92 7.58
C GLU A 376 -5.72 -16.82 8.72
N LYS A 377 -5.16 -17.98 8.37
CA LYS A 377 -4.58 -18.91 9.35
C LYS A 377 -3.41 -18.27 10.10
N ASN A 378 -2.48 -17.65 9.40
CA ASN A 378 -1.31 -17.03 10.01
C ASN A 378 -1.69 -15.88 10.94
N MET A 379 -2.71 -15.10 10.59
CA MET A 379 -3.23 -14.07 11.48
C MET A 379 -3.89 -14.69 12.72
N ALA A 380 -4.72 -15.73 12.54
CA ALA A 380 -5.36 -16.43 13.64
C ALA A 380 -4.33 -17.03 14.62
N ASP A 381 -3.28 -17.66 14.08
CA ASP A 381 -2.19 -18.28 14.84
C ASP A 381 -1.23 -17.26 15.49
N GLY A 382 -1.34 -15.96 15.15
CA GLY A 382 -0.56 -14.89 15.77
C GLY A 382 0.78 -14.58 15.09
N LEU A 383 0.97 -14.97 13.83
CA LEU A 383 2.15 -14.58 13.03
C LEU A 383 2.16 -13.08 12.68
N MET A 384 0.97 -12.46 12.60
CA MET A 384 0.76 -11.02 12.35
C MET A 384 0.00 -10.40 13.54
N PRO A 385 0.62 -10.33 14.73
CA PRO A 385 -0.09 -9.99 15.96
C PRO A 385 -0.67 -8.57 15.97
N TYR A 386 0.03 -7.58 15.41
CA TYR A 386 -0.50 -6.21 15.35
C TYR A 386 -1.67 -6.12 14.36
N SER A 387 -1.54 -6.74 13.18
CA SER A 387 -2.62 -6.81 12.18
C SER A 387 -3.85 -7.49 12.75
N LYS A 388 -3.68 -8.57 13.53
CA LYS A 388 -4.78 -9.24 14.23
C LYS A 388 -5.48 -8.29 15.20
N HIS A 389 -4.74 -7.48 15.96
CA HIS A 389 -5.32 -6.52 16.90
C HIS A 389 -6.10 -5.41 16.18
N TYR A 390 -5.54 -4.83 15.11
CA TYR A 390 -6.13 -3.67 14.45
C TYR A 390 -7.18 -3.99 13.37
N LEU A 391 -7.06 -5.13 12.67
CA LEU A 391 -8.02 -5.58 11.65
C LEU A 391 -9.00 -6.65 12.14
N GLY A 392 -8.59 -7.48 13.10
CA GLY A 392 -9.38 -8.63 13.56
C GLY A 392 -9.27 -9.85 12.64
N THR A 393 -9.82 -9.76 11.43
CA THR A 393 -9.83 -10.82 10.40
C THR A 393 -9.53 -10.25 9.01
N VAL A 394 -9.02 -11.08 8.08
CA VAL A 394 -8.77 -10.69 6.66
C VAL A 394 -9.78 -11.36 5.75
#